data_AF-A0A957TAJ6-F1
#
_entry.id   AF-A0A957TAJ6-F1
#
_cell.length_a   1.000
_cell.length_b   1.000
_cell.length_c   1.000
_cell.angle_alpha   90.00
_cell.angle_beta   90.00
_cell.angle_gamma   90.00
#
_symmetry.space_group_name_H-M   'P 1'
#
loop_
_entity.id
_entity.type
_entity.pdbx_description
1 polymer ?
#
loop_
_entity_poly.entity_id
_entity_poly.type
_entity_poly.pdbx_seq_one_letter_code
_entity_poly.pdbx_strand_id
1 'polypeptide(L)'
;MSSDHHPYSKPVGLPPKQGLYDPRFERDACGVGFVVNIKGKKSHEIVEQGLTILLNLDHRGARGSEFNTGDGAGILMQVPHKFFAKVCAEEGFSLPAPGEYGVG
;
A
#
# COMPACT_ATOMS: atom_id res chain seq x y z
N MET A 1 -27.68 7.73 -44.64
CA MET A 1 -28.02 7.51 -43.23
C MET A 1 -26.72 7.42 -42.47
N SER A 2 -26.53 8.35 -41.55
CA SER A 2 -25.26 8.76 -40.95
C SER A 2 -24.44 7.62 -40.37
N SER A 3 -23.16 7.61 -40.70
CA SER A 3 -22.09 6.95 -39.95
C SER A 3 -21.90 7.69 -38.62
N ASP A 4 -22.26 7.05 -37.52
CA ASP A 4 -21.94 7.53 -36.17
C ASP A 4 -20.43 7.43 -35.93
N HIS A 5 -19.71 8.51 -36.23
CA HIS A 5 -18.36 8.74 -35.73
C HIS A 5 -18.47 9.06 -34.24
N HIS A 6 -18.20 8.08 -33.38
CA HIS A 6 -18.01 8.29 -31.95
C HIS A 6 -16.58 8.82 -31.71
N PRO A 7 -16.37 10.11 -31.36
CA PRO A 7 -15.05 10.74 -31.33
C PRO A 7 -14.24 10.41 -30.06
N TYR A 8 -14.65 9.41 -29.28
CA TYR A 8 -14.06 9.17 -27.96
C TYR A 8 -13.87 7.68 -27.64
N SER A 9 -13.26 6.92 -28.56
CA SER A 9 -12.57 5.70 -28.15
C SER A 9 -11.22 6.07 -27.53
N LYS A 10 -11.19 6.28 -26.21
CA LYS A 10 -9.91 6.31 -25.49
C LYS A 10 -9.14 5.03 -25.85
N PRO A 11 -7.89 5.12 -26.33
CA PRO A 11 -7.12 3.92 -26.58
C PRO A 11 -6.94 3.20 -25.24
N VAL A 12 -7.45 1.97 -25.16
CA VAL A 12 -7.21 1.08 -24.02
C VAL A 12 -5.81 0.51 -24.21
N GLY A 13 -4.82 1.11 -23.56
CA GLY A 13 -3.43 0.67 -23.64
C GLY A 13 -2.42 1.79 -23.44
N LEU A 14 -1.14 1.44 -23.53
CA LEU A 14 -0.04 2.39 -23.48
C LEU A 14 -0.05 3.31 -24.71
N PRO A 15 0.45 4.57 -24.60
CA PRO A 15 0.61 5.46 -25.74
C PRO A 15 1.41 4.82 -26.89
N PRO A 16 1.22 5.23 -28.16
CA PRO A 16 2.07 4.76 -29.24
C PRO A 16 3.52 5.25 -29.08
N LYS A 17 4.48 4.52 -29.66
CA LYS A 17 5.91 4.91 -29.68
C LYS A 17 6.08 6.33 -30.25
N GLN A 18 6.69 7.23 -29.49
CA GLN A 18 6.88 8.63 -29.90
C GLN A 18 8.17 9.21 -29.29
N GLY A 19 9.06 9.75 -30.13
CA GLY A 19 10.35 10.26 -29.66
C GLY A 19 11.19 9.17 -29.00
N LEU A 20 11.69 9.42 -27.78
CA LEU A 20 12.44 8.45 -26.97
C LEU A 20 11.53 7.45 -26.22
N TYR A 21 10.20 7.65 -26.21
CA TYR A 21 9.26 6.75 -25.58
C TYR A 21 9.04 5.50 -26.44
N ASP A 22 9.30 4.31 -25.89
CA ASP A 22 8.97 3.02 -26.50
C ASP A 22 8.16 2.19 -25.48
N PRO A 23 6.87 1.88 -25.77
CA PRO A 23 5.98 1.18 -24.84
C PRO A 23 6.51 -0.17 -24.35
N ARG A 24 7.45 -0.78 -25.08
CA ARG A 24 8.09 -2.05 -24.69
C ARG A 24 8.95 -1.92 -23.43
N PHE A 25 9.33 -0.69 -23.05
CA PHE A 25 10.11 -0.40 -21.84
C PHE A 25 9.26 0.19 -20.71
N GLU A 26 7.96 0.38 -20.91
CA GLU A 26 7.07 0.85 -19.84
C GLU A 26 6.98 -0.20 -18.72
N ARG A 27 7.21 0.21 -17.48
CA ARG A 27 7.09 -0.66 -16.30
C ARG A 27 6.51 0.13 -15.14
N ASP A 28 5.41 -0.38 -14.59
CA ASP A 28 4.82 0.17 -13.37
C ASP A 28 5.64 -0.26 -12.14
N ALA A 29 6.12 0.74 -11.38
CA ALA A 29 7.16 0.59 -10.38
C ALA A 29 6.62 0.56 -8.93
N CYS A 30 5.36 0.19 -8.71
CA CYS A 30 4.81 0.09 -7.35
C CYS A 30 4.25 -1.31 -7.05
N GLY A 31 4.67 -1.87 -5.92
CA GLY A 31 4.16 -3.14 -5.39
C GLY A 31 3.11 -2.92 -4.30
N VAL A 32 2.02 -3.71 -4.35
CA VAL A 32 1.04 -3.79 -3.26
C VAL A 32 0.74 -5.25 -2.97
N GLY A 33 0.48 -5.56 -1.70
CA GLY A 33 0.04 -6.87 -1.27
C GLY A 33 -0.81 -6.76 0.00
N PHE A 34 -1.54 -7.82 0.32
CA PHE A 34 -2.33 -7.90 1.53
C PHE A 34 -2.28 -9.32 2.08
N VAL A 35 -2.52 -9.43 3.38
CA VAL A 35 -2.66 -10.70 4.09
C VAL A 35 -3.84 -10.58 5.04
N VAL A 36 -4.60 -11.66 5.19
CA VAL A 36 -5.82 -11.69 6.00
C VAL A 36 -5.92 -13.01 6.76
N ASN A 37 -6.32 -12.91 8.03
CA ASN A 37 -6.80 -14.07 8.76
C ASN A 37 -8.30 -14.26 8.46
N ILE A 38 -8.65 -15.25 7.64
CA ILE A 38 -10.05 -15.53 7.23
C ILE A 38 -10.99 -15.77 8.42
N LYS A 39 -10.46 -16.22 9.57
CA LYS A 39 -11.25 -16.45 10.79
C LYS A 39 -11.39 -15.18 11.65
N GLY A 40 -10.89 -14.03 11.18
CA GLY A 40 -10.95 -12.75 11.89
C GLY A 40 -10.10 -12.70 13.16
N LYS A 41 -9.18 -13.65 13.38
CA LYS A 41 -8.34 -13.68 14.58
C LYS A 41 -7.19 -12.68 14.45
N LYS A 42 -7.08 -11.76 15.41
CA LYS A 42 -5.96 -10.82 15.53
C LYS A 42 -4.71 -11.57 16.03
N SER A 43 -3.58 -11.42 15.35
CA SER A 43 -2.28 -11.98 15.75
C SER A 43 -1.14 -11.04 15.36
N HIS A 44 0.03 -11.19 15.97
CA HIS A 44 1.24 -10.48 15.54
C HIS A 44 1.80 -11.06 14.22
N GLU A 45 1.59 -12.35 13.99
CA GLU A 45 1.99 -13.06 12.77
C GLU A 45 1.52 -12.36 11.48
N ILE A 46 0.31 -11.78 11.46
CA ILE A 46 -0.19 -11.08 10.28
C ILE A 46 0.61 -9.79 9.97
N VAL A 47 1.19 -9.17 10.99
CA VAL A 47 2.06 -8.00 10.84
C VAL A 47 3.41 -8.44 10.28
N GLU A 48 3.98 -9.53 10.81
CA GLU A 48 5.23 -10.12 10.30
C GLU A 48 5.08 -10.57 8.83
N GLN A 49 3.93 -11.14 8.47
CA GLN A 49 3.60 -11.48 7.08
C GLN A 49 3.50 -10.23 6.20
N GLY A 50 2.89 -9.14 6.69
CA GLY A 50 2.84 -7.86 5.99
C GLY A 50 4.24 -7.27 5.74
N LEU A 51 5.13 -7.33 6.73
CA LEU A 51 6.53 -6.91 6.58
C LEU A 51 7.28 -7.80 5.59
N THR A 52 7.05 -9.12 5.63
CA THR A 52 7.62 -10.07 4.66
C THR A 52 7.20 -9.75 3.23
N ILE A 53 5.95 -9.34 3.03
CA ILE A 53 5.46 -8.87 1.72
C ILE A 53 6.27 -7.65 1.26
N LEU A 54 6.48 -6.65 2.11
CA LEU A 54 7.26 -5.46 1.76
C LEU A 54 8.71 -5.81 1.38
N LEU A 55 9.36 -6.71 2.13
CA LEU A 55 10.70 -7.19 1.81
C LEU A 55 10.74 -7.88 0.43
N ASN A 56 9.72 -8.69 0.12
CA ASN A 56 9.63 -9.35 -1.18
C ASN A 56 9.35 -8.36 -2.32
N LEU A 57 8.79 -7.18 -2.04
CA LEU A 57 8.51 -6.12 -3.01
C LEU A 57 9.66 -5.12 -3.17
N ASP A 58 10.77 -5.24 -2.43
CA ASP A 58 11.91 -4.31 -2.48
C ASP A 58 12.46 -4.11 -3.90
N HIS A 59 12.49 -5.17 -4.72
CA HIS A 59 12.93 -5.11 -6.11
C HIS A 59 12.03 -4.24 -7.01
N ARG A 60 10.83 -3.88 -6.53
CA ARG A 60 9.91 -2.97 -7.19
C ARG A 60 9.95 -1.57 -6.58
N GLY A 61 10.63 -1.37 -5.46
CA GLY A 61 10.74 -0.05 -4.84
C GLY A 61 11.65 0.88 -5.64
N ALA A 62 11.29 2.15 -5.72
CA ALA A 62 12.21 3.18 -6.13
C ALA A 62 13.32 3.31 -5.08
N ARG A 63 14.58 3.28 -5.54
CA ARG A 63 15.77 3.45 -4.70
C ARG A 63 16.32 4.86 -4.88
N GLY A 64 16.75 5.47 -3.79
CA GLY A 64 17.36 6.80 -3.79
C GLY A 64 18.81 6.80 -4.28
N SER A 65 19.50 7.93 -4.09
CA SER A 65 20.92 8.08 -4.45
C SER A 65 21.86 7.24 -3.60
N GLU A 66 21.43 6.83 -2.41
CA GLU A 66 22.16 5.99 -1.47
C GLU A 66 21.50 4.62 -1.32
N PHE A 67 22.30 3.62 -0.96
CA PHE A 67 21.80 2.24 -0.79
C PHE A 67 20.71 2.11 0.30
N ASN A 68 20.70 3.00 1.30
CA ASN A 68 19.79 2.97 2.43
C ASN A 68 18.61 3.94 2.30
N THR A 69 18.39 4.54 1.12
CA THR A 69 17.29 5.47 0.88
C THR A 69 16.29 4.89 -0.13
N GLY A 70 15.01 5.21 0.06
CA GLY A 70 13.91 4.81 -0.82
C GLY A 70 12.72 5.75 -0.65
N ASP A 71 11.85 5.79 -1.65
CA ASP A 71 10.76 6.77 -1.70
C ASP A 71 9.70 6.55 -0.61
N GLY A 72 9.47 5.30 -0.22
CA GLY A 72 8.59 4.95 0.89
C GLY A 72 8.05 3.51 0.83
N ALA A 73 7.78 2.96 2.01
CA ALA A 73 7.05 1.71 2.20
C ALA A 73 6.20 1.83 3.46
N GLY A 74 5.06 1.12 3.50
CA GLY A 74 4.15 1.18 4.64
C GLY A 74 3.17 0.03 4.67
N ILE A 75 2.61 -0.21 5.87
CA ILE A 75 1.51 -1.13 6.07
C ILE A 75 0.31 -0.38 6.65
N LEU A 76 -0.88 -0.78 6.24
CA LEU A 76 -2.13 -0.39 6.89
C LEU A 76 -2.62 -1.56 7.75
N MET A 77 -2.91 -1.31 9.02
CA MET A 77 -3.41 -2.32 9.94
C MET A 77 -4.51 -1.77 10.86
N GLN A 78 -5.22 -2.66 11.53
CA GLN A 78 -6.18 -2.29 12.58
C GLN A 78 -5.47 -1.59 13.73
N VAL A 79 -6.17 -0.66 14.40
CA VAL A 79 -5.66 0.02 15.60
C VAL A 79 -5.21 -1.01 16.65
N PRO A 80 -3.93 -1.01 17.07
CA PRO A 80 -3.39 -1.96 18.04
C PRO A 80 -3.83 -1.59 19.46
N HIS A 81 -5.10 -1.78 19.78
CA HIS A 81 -5.71 -1.36 21.05
C HIS A 81 -4.93 -1.79 22.30
N LYS A 82 -4.42 -3.03 22.34
CA LYS A 82 -3.64 -3.52 23.48
C LYS A 82 -2.36 -2.72 23.72
N PHE A 83 -1.71 -2.25 22.65
CA PHE A 83 -0.53 -1.41 22.74
C PHE A 83 -0.90 -0.02 23.27
N PHE A 84 -1.90 0.63 22.67
CA PHE A 84 -2.35 1.95 23.12
C PHE A 84 -2.86 1.94 24.56
N ALA A 85 -3.68 0.96 24.94
CA ALA A 85 -4.18 0.84 26.31
C ALA A 85 -3.04 0.73 27.34
N LYS A 86 -1.98 -0.01 27.00
CA LYS A 86 -0.78 -0.10 27.85
C LYS A 86 -0.08 1.25 27.99
N VAL A 87 0.25 1.89 26.86
CA VAL A 87 1.01 3.16 26.86
C VAL A 87 0.20 4.28 27.52
N CYS A 88 -1.10 4.40 27.23
CA CYS A 88 -1.96 5.41 27.86
C CYS A 88 -2.04 5.23 29.38
N ALA A 89 -2.10 3.99 29.87
CA ALA A 89 -2.11 3.72 31.30
C ALA A 89 -0.78 4.14 31.98
N GLU A 90 0.35 3.96 31.30
CA GLU A 90 1.66 4.46 31.75
C GLU A 90 1.70 6.01 31.81
N GLU A 91 0.97 6.68 30.90
CA GLU A 91 0.78 8.14 30.88
C GLU A 91 -0.33 8.64 31.83
N GLY A 92 -0.92 7.76 32.65
CA GLY A 92 -1.87 8.13 33.70
C GLY A 92 -3.33 8.29 33.26
N PHE A 93 -3.71 7.81 32.08
CA PHE A 93 -5.12 7.80 31.66
C PHE A 93 -5.57 6.46 31.05
N SER A 94 -6.86 6.18 31.19
CA SER A 94 -7.46 4.98 30.61
C SER A 94 -8.04 5.27 29.23
N LEU A 95 -7.87 4.32 28.31
CA LEU A 95 -8.40 4.43 26.96
C LEU A 95 -9.82 3.85 26.91
N PRO A 96 -10.76 4.46 26.17
CA PRO A 96 -12.07 3.86 25.89
C PRO A 96 -11.98 2.51 25.18
N ALA A 97 -13.11 1.80 25.06
CA ALA A 97 -13.13 0.50 24.42
C ALA A 97 -12.72 0.58 22.93
N PRO A 98 -12.28 -0.53 22.30
CA PRO A 98 -11.97 -0.53 20.88
C PRO A 98 -13.14 0.01 20.04
N GLY A 99 -12.87 1.01 19.20
CA GLY A 99 -13.90 1.66 18.36
C GLY A 99 -14.54 2.91 18.95
N GLU A 100 -14.26 3.22 20.22
CA GLU A 100 -14.76 4.43 20.90
C GLU A 100 -13.74 5.58 20.90
N TYR A 101 -12.62 5.42 20.19
CA TYR A 101 -11.57 6.43 20.07
C TYR A 101 -10.91 6.38 18.69
N GLY A 102 -10.31 7.50 18.28
CA GLY A 102 -9.56 7.65 17.03
C GLY A 102 -8.05 7.79 17.26
N VAL A 103 -7.27 7.47 16.23
CA VAL A 103 -5.83 7.71 16.14
C VAL A 103 -5.57 8.44 14.82
N GLY A 104 -4.69 9.44 14.83
CA GLY A 104 -4.34 10.25 13.67
C GLY A 104 -2.87 10.64 13.68
#